data_AF-A0A9P8KEU3-F1
#
_entry.id   AF-A0A9P8KEU3-F1
#
_cell.length_a   1.000
_cell.length_b   1.000
_cell.length_c   1.000
_cell.angle_alpha   90.00
_cell.angle_beta   90.00
_cell.angle_gamma   90.00
#
_symmetry.space_group_name_H-M   'P 1'
#
loop_
_entity.id
_entity.type
_entity.pdbx_description
1 polymer ?
#
loop_
_entity_poly.entity_id
_entity_poly.type
_entity_poly.pdbx_seq_one_letter_code
_entity_poly.pdbx_strand_id
1 'polypeptide(L)'
;MRFSSNIASALLGLSSVVSASVLHKPVAVAERAIEYVIKPKVMLIAMFTPEAEIWYGIPEFNLLARNISLPGASPLFPHVHCTEDGDVCQVITGESEINAAVTIASLVRSPRFDLTTTYFMVAGIAGINPEVATICSVTFARYAVQVALQHEFDPRDIPGNFTTGYIPLGATAPSEYPLNIYGTEVFEVNQDLQKIAANFARKATLNDSDAAVAYRKLYANDAIYAAGASSAGPSVVECDVATSDVYYSGKLLGEAFGNFTTLITNGTGNYCSTAQEDNATLGALVRAAAEKLVDFKRIIVMRTASDFDRPFLGGSATYNLFESSVQGAFLPAVANLYLAGVQVVEGILDGWNSTFANGVNATNYIGDIFGTLGGEPDFGLGAEVSGDIFSKRDVLVKRNTGGRKMLPVPVPRV
;
A
#
# COMPACT_ATOMS: atom_id res chain seq x y z
N MET A 1 -75.58 -43.55 -45.41
CA MET A 1 -74.31 -43.60 -46.18
C MET A 1 -73.35 -42.57 -45.60
N ARG A 2 -72.19 -43.04 -45.11
CA ARG A 2 -70.86 -42.42 -45.10
C ARG A 2 -70.66 -40.91 -44.80
N PHE A 3 -69.88 -40.72 -43.72
CA PHE A 3 -68.81 -39.75 -43.45
C PHE A 3 -69.12 -38.26 -43.11
N SER A 4 -69.06 -38.00 -41.80
CA SER A 4 -68.06 -37.15 -41.08
C SER A 4 -67.72 -35.74 -41.56
N SER A 5 -67.84 -34.76 -40.65
CA SER A 5 -66.81 -33.74 -40.35
C SER A 5 -67.22 -32.81 -39.18
N ASN A 6 -66.59 -33.07 -38.04
CA ASN A 6 -66.21 -32.23 -36.87
C ASN A 6 -66.34 -30.70 -36.95
N ILE A 7 -66.69 -30.04 -35.83
CA ILE A 7 -65.74 -29.40 -34.88
C ILE A 7 -66.48 -28.99 -33.57
N ALA A 8 -65.75 -29.12 -32.46
CA ALA A 8 -66.17 -29.04 -31.07
C ALA A 8 -66.30 -27.61 -30.48
N SER A 9 -67.12 -27.49 -29.44
CA SER A 9 -67.27 -26.31 -28.57
C SER A 9 -66.59 -26.51 -27.21
N ALA A 10 -66.11 -25.40 -26.67
CA ALA A 10 -65.37 -25.24 -25.43
C ALA A 10 -66.19 -25.51 -24.15
N LEU A 11 -65.52 -25.92 -23.08
CA LEU A 11 -66.01 -25.73 -21.71
C LEU A 11 -64.84 -25.62 -20.70
N LEU A 12 -64.97 -24.62 -19.83
CA LEU A 12 -64.05 -24.19 -18.77
C LEU A 12 -64.04 -25.17 -17.59
N GLY A 13 -62.85 -25.43 -17.04
CA GLY A 13 -62.66 -26.06 -15.73
C GLY A 13 -61.95 -25.11 -14.77
N LEU A 14 -62.54 -24.85 -13.60
CA LEU A 14 -61.93 -24.14 -12.47
C LEU A 14 -60.93 -25.06 -11.77
N SER A 15 -59.70 -24.58 -11.53
CA SER A 15 -58.71 -25.21 -10.66
C SER A 15 -58.53 -24.38 -9.39
N SER A 16 -58.81 -25.01 -8.24
CA SER A 16 -58.58 -24.49 -6.90
C SER A 16 -57.10 -24.55 -6.53
N VAL A 17 -56.50 -23.40 -6.21
CA VAL A 17 -55.12 -23.31 -5.70
C VAL A 17 -55.16 -23.33 -4.17
N VAL A 18 -54.60 -24.39 -3.57
CA VAL A 18 -54.38 -24.47 -2.12
C VAL A 18 -53.04 -23.80 -1.82
N SER A 19 -53.05 -22.64 -1.19
CA SER A 19 -51.83 -22.00 -0.68
C SER A 19 -51.34 -22.73 0.57
N ALA A 20 -50.28 -23.54 0.42
CA ALA A 20 -49.54 -24.07 1.55
C ALA A 20 -48.68 -22.96 2.17
N SER A 21 -49.11 -22.42 3.31
CA SER A 21 -48.30 -21.52 4.14
C SER A 21 -47.17 -22.33 4.79
N VAL A 22 -45.97 -22.25 4.21
CA VAL A 22 -44.75 -22.83 4.78
C VAL A 22 -44.32 -21.98 5.98
N LEU A 23 -44.56 -22.49 7.18
CA LEU A 23 -44.06 -21.92 8.43
C LEU A 23 -42.53 -22.03 8.43
N HIS A 24 -41.82 -20.96 8.05
CA HIS A 24 -40.37 -20.89 8.19
C HIS A 24 -40.03 -20.84 9.68
N LYS A 25 -39.61 -21.97 10.25
CA LYS A 25 -38.91 -21.95 11.55
C LYS A 25 -37.59 -21.21 11.33
N PRO A 26 -37.28 -20.15 12.10
CA PRO A 26 -35.97 -19.54 12.06
C PRO A 26 -34.97 -20.61 12.53
N VAL A 27 -34.15 -21.10 11.62
CA VAL A 27 -32.96 -21.87 11.99
C VAL A 27 -31.99 -20.84 12.54
N ALA A 28 -31.94 -20.72 13.86
CA ALA A 28 -30.84 -20.02 14.50
C ALA A 28 -29.57 -20.85 14.23
N VAL A 29 -28.83 -20.47 13.19
CA VAL A 29 -27.47 -20.96 13.00
C VAL A 29 -26.66 -20.34 14.14
N ALA A 30 -26.37 -21.14 15.16
CA ALA A 30 -25.43 -20.73 16.18
C ALA A 30 -24.09 -20.46 15.48
N GLU A 31 -23.68 -19.20 15.48
CA GLU A 31 -22.35 -18.80 15.06
C GLU A 31 -21.36 -19.64 15.88
N ARG A 32 -20.48 -20.41 15.20
CA ARG A 32 -19.47 -21.20 15.89
C ARG A 32 -18.67 -20.22 16.75
N ALA A 33 -18.71 -20.39 18.06
CA ALA A 33 -17.84 -19.65 18.96
C ALA A 33 -16.40 -19.78 18.46
N ILE A 34 -15.79 -18.65 18.17
CA ILE A 34 -14.38 -18.61 17.81
C ILE A 34 -13.62 -19.05 19.06
N GLU A 35 -12.86 -20.13 18.93
CA GLU A 35 -12.25 -20.87 20.04
C GLU A 35 -11.34 -19.97 20.91
N TYR A 36 -10.77 -18.92 20.32
CA TYR A 36 -10.15 -17.76 20.97
C TYR A 36 -9.89 -16.67 19.91
N VAL A 37 -9.82 -15.41 20.34
CA VAL A 37 -9.40 -14.28 19.49
C VAL A 37 -7.94 -13.96 19.79
N ILE A 38 -7.10 -13.90 18.75
CA ILE A 38 -5.69 -13.50 18.89
C ILE A 38 -5.63 -11.98 18.95
N LYS A 39 -4.86 -11.43 19.89
CA LYS A 39 -4.66 -9.98 20.02
C LYS A 39 -3.17 -9.64 19.87
N PRO A 40 -2.65 -9.56 18.65
CA PRO A 40 -1.25 -9.30 18.42
C PRO A 40 -0.86 -7.93 18.97
N LYS A 41 0.30 -7.86 19.63
CA LYS A 41 0.96 -6.60 19.93
C LYS A 41 1.61 -6.04 18.67
N VAL A 42 2.24 -6.92 17.89
CA VAL A 42 2.90 -6.58 16.62
C VAL A 42 2.39 -7.49 15.50
N MET A 43 2.03 -6.90 14.37
CA MET A 43 1.74 -7.57 13.10
C MET A 43 2.80 -7.14 12.07
N LEU A 44 3.68 -8.07 11.72
CA LEU A 44 4.61 -7.93 10.61
C LEU A 44 3.86 -8.12 9.29
N ILE A 45 4.10 -7.26 8.32
CA ILE A 45 3.55 -7.38 6.97
C ILE A 45 4.72 -7.56 6.01
N ALA A 46 4.81 -8.75 5.41
CA ALA A 46 5.74 -9.08 4.34
C ALA A 46 4.97 -9.23 3.02
N MET A 47 5.65 -9.18 1.88
CA MET A 47 5.01 -9.23 0.57
C MET A 47 5.29 -10.56 -0.12
N PHE A 48 6.47 -11.14 0.10
CA PHE A 48 6.86 -12.41 -0.50
C PHE A 48 7.84 -13.21 0.37
N THR A 49 8.23 -14.41 -0.09
CA THR A 49 8.90 -15.44 0.72
C THR A 49 10.22 -14.98 1.38
N PRO A 50 11.24 -14.45 0.66
CA PRO A 50 12.44 -13.90 1.27
C PRO A 50 12.22 -12.90 2.41
N GLU A 51 11.24 -12.00 2.28
CA GLU A 51 10.92 -11.04 3.34
C GLU A 51 10.24 -11.70 4.54
N ALA A 52 9.48 -12.77 4.32
CA ALA A 52 8.79 -13.49 5.38
C ALA A 52 9.72 -14.44 6.14
N GLU A 53 10.49 -15.25 5.40
CA GLU A 53 11.29 -16.36 5.95
C GLU A 53 12.50 -15.88 6.75
N ILE A 54 12.97 -14.64 6.54
CA ILE A 54 14.07 -14.09 7.36
C ILE A 54 13.70 -13.95 8.85
N TRP A 55 12.41 -13.99 9.18
CA TRP A 55 11.90 -13.96 10.55
C TRP A 55 11.69 -15.35 11.16
N TYR A 56 11.95 -16.43 10.42
CA TYR A 56 11.70 -17.80 10.87
C TYR A 56 12.94 -18.40 11.54
N GLY A 57 12.71 -19.10 12.66
CA GLY A 57 13.79 -19.77 13.40
C GLY A 57 14.79 -18.83 14.07
N ILE A 58 14.43 -17.54 14.24
CA ILE A 58 15.22 -16.55 14.97
C ILE A 58 15.15 -16.85 16.49
N PRO A 59 16.17 -16.44 17.28
CA PRO A 59 16.20 -16.74 18.71
C PRO A 59 15.18 -15.97 19.55
N GLU A 60 14.68 -14.83 19.08
CA GLU A 60 13.80 -13.92 19.83
C GLU A 60 12.37 -14.48 19.96
N PHE A 61 11.85 -15.10 18.89
CA PHE A 61 10.51 -15.67 18.87
C PHE A 61 10.30 -16.67 17.73
N ASN A 62 9.23 -17.47 17.83
CA ASN A 62 8.86 -18.46 16.81
C ASN A 62 7.50 -18.14 16.17
N LEU A 63 7.50 -17.50 14.99
CA LEU A 63 6.28 -17.19 14.23
C LEU A 63 5.53 -18.44 13.73
N LEU A 64 6.21 -19.57 13.59
CA LEU A 64 5.62 -20.79 13.04
C LEU A 64 4.93 -21.65 14.11
N ALA A 65 4.86 -21.17 15.35
CA ALA A 65 4.16 -21.87 16.44
C ALA A 65 2.67 -22.05 16.12
N ARG A 66 2.03 -21.02 15.56
CA ARG A 66 0.60 -21.02 15.23
C ARG A 66 0.37 -20.56 13.81
N ASN A 67 -0.41 -21.32 13.07
CA ASN A 67 -0.77 -21.00 11.69
C ASN A 67 -2.29 -20.85 11.57
N ILE A 68 -2.75 -19.64 11.27
CA ILE A 68 -4.17 -19.29 11.19
C ILE A 68 -4.54 -19.11 9.72
N SER A 69 -5.53 -19.85 9.24
CA SER A 69 -6.08 -19.63 7.89
C SER A 69 -6.78 -18.27 7.80
N LEU A 70 -6.46 -17.50 6.77
CA LEU A 70 -7.06 -16.21 6.48
C LEU A 70 -7.83 -16.26 5.14
N PRO A 71 -9.14 -16.56 5.17
CA PRO A 71 -9.97 -16.48 3.97
C PRO A 71 -9.90 -15.10 3.34
N GLY A 72 -9.65 -15.03 2.03
CA GLY A 72 -9.51 -13.78 1.28
C GLY A 72 -8.07 -13.26 1.15
N ALA A 73 -7.10 -13.85 1.87
CA ALA A 73 -5.69 -13.59 1.60
C ALA A 73 -5.24 -14.13 0.23
N SER A 74 -4.06 -13.72 -0.22
CA SER A 74 -3.41 -14.27 -1.41
C SER A 74 -3.42 -15.81 -1.38
N PRO A 75 -3.75 -16.48 -2.49
CA PRO A 75 -3.76 -17.94 -2.55
C PRO A 75 -2.35 -18.55 -2.41
N LEU A 76 -1.29 -17.78 -2.63
CA LEU A 76 0.09 -18.20 -2.37
C LEU A 76 0.41 -18.18 -0.87
N PHE A 77 -0.27 -17.31 -0.11
CA PHE A 77 -0.01 -17.08 1.30
C PHE A 77 -1.32 -17.01 2.10
N PRO A 78 -2.10 -18.10 2.19
CA PRO A 78 -3.46 -18.09 2.75
C PRO A 78 -3.49 -18.07 4.29
N HIS A 79 -2.41 -17.63 4.92
CA HIS A 79 -2.08 -17.91 6.31
C HIS A 79 -1.48 -16.70 7.03
N VAL A 80 -1.80 -16.58 8.31
CA VAL A 80 -1.13 -15.69 9.27
C VAL A 80 -0.35 -16.56 10.24
N HIS A 81 0.94 -16.27 10.40
CA HIS A 81 1.85 -16.97 11.29
C HIS A 81 1.97 -16.20 12.61
N CYS A 82 1.84 -16.85 13.75
CA CYS A 82 1.93 -16.20 15.05
C CYS A 82 2.78 -17.00 16.03
N THR A 83 3.36 -16.28 16.98
CA THR A 83 3.96 -16.85 18.20
C THR A 83 2.92 -17.63 19.00
N GLU A 84 3.38 -18.51 19.88
CA GLU A 84 2.50 -19.37 20.69
C GLU A 84 1.51 -18.55 21.52
N ASP A 85 2.00 -17.48 22.17
CA ASP A 85 1.19 -16.52 22.92
C ASP A 85 0.35 -15.58 22.02
N GLY A 86 0.68 -15.48 20.73
CA GLY A 86 0.02 -14.63 19.76
C GLY A 86 0.42 -13.14 19.85
N ASP A 87 1.47 -12.80 20.59
CA ASP A 87 1.94 -11.41 20.75
C ASP A 87 2.55 -10.85 19.46
N VAL A 88 3.25 -11.69 18.69
CA VAL A 88 3.81 -11.31 17.38
C VAL A 88 3.20 -12.21 16.31
N CYS A 89 2.64 -11.58 15.29
CA CYS A 89 2.11 -12.26 14.12
C CYS A 89 2.71 -11.70 12.84
N GLN A 90 2.62 -12.45 11.75
CA GLN A 90 3.04 -12.06 10.42
C GLN A 90 1.99 -12.47 9.39
N VAL A 91 1.66 -11.54 8.51
CA VAL A 91 0.87 -11.79 7.30
C VAL A 91 1.76 -11.55 6.09
N ILE A 92 1.58 -12.36 5.05
CA ILE A 92 2.25 -12.19 3.76
C ILE A 92 1.18 -11.79 2.74
N THR A 93 1.31 -10.61 2.14
CA THR A 93 0.26 -10.08 1.27
C THR A 93 0.24 -10.71 -0.11
N GLY A 94 1.40 -11.14 -0.63
CA GLY A 94 1.66 -11.21 -2.06
C GLY A 94 2.08 -9.83 -2.60
N GLU A 95 2.83 -9.85 -3.69
CA GLU A 95 3.33 -8.66 -4.38
C GLU A 95 2.20 -7.93 -5.13
N SER A 96 2.38 -6.61 -5.35
CA SER A 96 1.44 -5.67 -5.97
C SER A 96 0.26 -5.22 -5.10
N GLU A 97 -0.23 -4.02 -5.42
CA GLU A 97 -1.28 -3.29 -4.70
C GLU A 97 -2.56 -4.11 -4.48
N ILE A 98 -2.99 -4.87 -5.50
CA ILE A 98 -4.25 -5.62 -5.40
C ILE A 98 -4.16 -6.71 -4.33
N ASN A 99 -3.05 -7.46 -4.31
CA ASN A 99 -2.84 -8.52 -3.32
C ASN A 99 -2.72 -7.94 -1.91
N ALA A 100 -2.01 -6.82 -1.76
CA ALA A 100 -1.91 -6.09 -0.50
C ALA A 100 -3.27 -5.60 0.01
N ALA A 101 -4.04 -4.88 -0.81
CA ALA A 101 -5.33 -4.35 -0.42
C ALA A 101 -6.30 -5.46 0.01
N VAL A 102 -6.41 -6.54 -0.79
CA VAL A 102 -7.35 -7.63 -0.54
C VAL A 102 -6.96 -8.45 0.70
N THR A 103 -5.66 -8.75 0.86
CA THR A 103 -5.17 -9.51 2.02
C THR A 103 -5.34 -8.73 3.33
N ILE A 104 -4.96 -7.46 3.36
CA ILE A 104 -5.08 -6.64 4.58
C ILE A 104 -6.54 -6.34 4.91
N ALA A 105 -7.40 -6.07 3.91
CA ALA A 105 -8.84 -5.93 4.13
C ALA A 105 -9.47 -7.21 4.70
N SER A 106 -9.00 -8.39 4.27
CA SER A 106 -9.44 -9.68 4.81
C SER A 106 -8.95 -9.88 6.25
N LEU A 107 -7.70 -9.52 6.55
CA LEU A 107 -7.11 -9.60 7.89
C LEU A 107 -7.90 -8.78 8.91
N VAL A 108 -8.12 -7.49 8.64
CA VAL A 108 -8.76 -6.56 9.59
C VAL A 108 -10.24 -6.85 9.83
N ARG A 109 -10.88 -7.62 8.95
CA ARG A 109 -12.27 -8.08 9.09
C ARG A 109 -12.38 -9.48 9.67
N SER A 110 -11.27 -10.20 9.78
CA SER A 110 -11.28 -11.55 10.29
C SER A 110 -11.63 -11.56 11.77
N PRO A 111 -12.67 -12.29 12.19
CA PRO A 111 -13.07 -12.32 13.59
C PRO A 111 -12.10 -13.15 14.46
N ARG A 112 -11.04 -13.70 13.86
CA ARG A 112 -9.94 -14.39 14.55
C ARG A 112 -8.99 -13.43 15.25
N PHE A 113 -9.00 -12.14 14.89
CA PHE A 113 -8.05 -11.16 15.39
C PHE A 113 -8.75 -9.95 16.02
N ASP A 114 -8.26 -9.53 17.19
CA ASP A 114 -8.50 -8.20 17.75
C ASP A 114 -7.27 -7.36 17.45
N LEU A 115 -7.40 -6.42 16.52
CA LEU A 115 -6.29 -5.58 16.04
C LEU A 115 -6.35 -4.15 16.58
N THR A 116 -7.25 -3.88 17.53
CA THR A 116 -7.54 -2.52 18.03
C THR A 116 -6.34 -1.85 18.70
N THR A 117 -5.37 -2.64 19.17
CA THR A 117 -4.14 -2.15 19.81
C THR A 117 -2.86 -2.60 19.12
N THR A 118 -2.96 -3.21 17.95
CA THR A 118 -1.83 -3.81 17.25
C THR A 118 -0.97 -2.74 16.57
N TYR A 119 0.35 -2.89 16.67
CA TYR A 119 1.31 -2.18 15.83
C TYR A 119 1.51 -2.95 14.54
N PHE A 120 1.32 -2.29 13.41
CA PHE A 120 1.58 -2.87 12.10
C PHE A 120 2.94 -2.38 11.63
N MET A 121 3.82 -3.29 11.25
CA MET A 121 5.09 -2.95 10.62
C MET A 121 5.14 -3.58 9.24
N VAL A 122 5.03 -2.74 8.21
CA VAL A 122 5.40 -3.16 6.85
C VAL A 122 6.92 -3.33 6.84
N ALA A 123 7.38 -4.51 6.51
CA ALA A 123 8.79 -4.91 6.57
C ALA A 123 9.16 -5.62 5.26
N GLY A 124 9.51 -4.83 4.25
CA GLY A 124 9.90 -5.35 2.94
C GLY A 124 11.14 -4.69 2.35
N ILE A 125 11.71 -5.29 1.32
CA ILE A 125 12.78 -4.68 0.56
C ILE A 125 12.22 -3.59 -0.38
N ALA A 126 13.12 -2.80 -0.96
CA ALA A 126 12.81 -1.68 -1.85
C ALA A 126 14.00 -1.32 -2.73
N GLY A 127 13.74 -0.74 -3.91
CA GLY A 127 14.74 0.07 -4.59
C GLY A 127 14.97 1.40 -3.85
N ILE A 128 16.19 1.93 -3.86
CA ILE A 128 16.57 3.17 -3.14
C ILE A 128 16.98 4.29 -4.10
N ASN A 129 16.54 5.51 -3.81
CA ASN A 129 17.01 6.73 -4.45
C ASN A 129 18.44 7.05 -3.97
N PRO A 130 19.46 6.98 -4.85
CA PRO A 130 20.87 7.26 -4.50
C PRO A 130 21.13 8.71 -4.06
N GLU A 131 20.18 9.63 -4.26
CA GLU A 131 20.29 11.01 -3.75
C GLU A 131 20.11 11.08 -2.23
N VAL A 132 19.43 10.09 -1.63
CA VAL A 132 19.05 10.10 -0.20
C VAL A 132 19.79 9.05 0.61
N ALA A 133 20.00 7.84 0.08
CA ALA A 133 20.65 6.75 0.81
C ALA A 133 21.36 5.75 -0.12
N THR A 134 22.25 4.94 0.46
CA THR A 134 22.91 3.83 -0.26
C THR A 134 22.11 2.52 -0.16
N ILE A 135 22.29 1.63 -1.13
CA ILE A 135 21.89 0.22 -1.06
C ILE A 135 22.35 -0.45 0.25
N CYS A 136 21.60 -1.46 0.67
CA CYS A 136 21.63 -2.14 1.97
C CYS A 136 21.10 -1.30 3.16
N SER A 137 20.80 -0.01 3.00
CA SER A 137 20.25 0.83 4.08
C SER A 137 18.83 0.42 4.49
N VAL A 138 18.41 0.86 5.67
CA VAL A 138 17.06 0.68 6.19
C VAL A 138 16.38 2.04 6.25
N THR A 139 15.16 2.13 5.73
CA THR A 139 14.39 3.37 5.67
C THR A 139 13.10 3.24 6.47
N PHE A 140 12.67 4.34 7.07
CA PHE A 140 11.37 4.45 7.74
C PHE A 140 10.58 5.56 7.09
N ALA A 141 9.40 5.25 6.54
CA ALA A 141 8.58 6.21 5.82
C ALA A 141 7.62 6.99 6.73
N ARG A 142 7.45 8.30 6.48
CA ARG A 142 6.35 9.10 7.06
C ARG A 142 5.18 9.15 6.08
N TYR A 143 5.47 9.40 4.81
CA TYR A 143 4.51 9.36 3.72
C TYR A 143 4.70 8.10 2.87
N ALA A 144 3.57 7.55 2.43
CA ALA A 144 3.52 6.65 1.28
C ALA A 144 2.76 7.34 0.15
N VAL A 145 3.41 7.54 -0.99
CA VAL A 145 2.89 8.30 -2.13
C VAL A 145 2.68 7.37 -3.31
N GLN A 146 1.47 7.34 -3.86
CA GLN A 146 1.15 6.61 -5.08
C GLN A 146 1.59 7.45 -6.28
N VAL A 147 2.81 7.22 -6.76
CA VAL A 147 3.42 8.08 -7.79
C VAL A 147 2.95 7.76 -9.20
N ALA A 148 2.34 6.59 -9.43
CA ALA A 148 1.83 6.18 -10.73
C ALA A 148 0.33 6.46 -10.93
N LEU A 149 -0.42 6.91 -9.90
CA LEU A 149 -1.82 7.30 -10.03
C LEU A 149 -1.96 8.69 -10.65
N GLN A 150 -1.65 8.76 -11.94
CA GLN A 150 -1.60 9.96 -12.77
C GLN A 150 -2.10 9.62 -14.18
N HIS A 151 -2.31 10.62 -15.04
CA HIS A 151 -2.35 10.34 -16.47
C HIS A 151 -0.94 10.02 -16.95
N GLU A 152 -0.80 9.00 -17.80
CA GLU A 152 0.45 8.63 -18.44
C GLU A 152 0.33 8.82 -19.94
N PHE A 153 1.29 9.56 -20.52
CA PHE A 153 1.49 9.66 -21.95
C PHE A 153 2.77 8.92 -22.34
N ASP A 154 2.75 8.26 -23.50
CA ASP A 154 3.96 7.65 -24.06
C ASP A 154 5.08 8.69 -24.15
N PRO A 155 6.27 8.44 -23.59
CA PRO A 155 7.36 9.42 -23.58
C PRO A 155 7.85 9.82 -24.97
N ARG A 156 7.48 9.09 -26.03
CA ARG A 156 7.79 9.44 -27.43
C ARG A 156 6.80 10.45 -28.02
N ASP A 157 5.62 10.58 -27.42
CA ASP A 157 4.51 11.41 -27.90
C ASP A 157 4.34 12.70 -27.08
N ILE A 158 5.07 12.86 -25.97
CA ILE A 158 4.93 14.05 -25.12
C ILE A 158 5.44 15.33 -25.80
N PRO A 159 4.79 16.49 -25.54
CA PRO A 159 5.30 17.79 -25.98
C PRO A 159 6.69 18.07 -25.42
N GLY A 160 7.56 18.74 -26.19
CA GLY A 160 8.93 19.06 -25.76
C GLY A 160 9.04 20.00 -24.55
N ASN A 161 7.94 20.63 -24.11
CA ASN A 161 7.89 21.44 -22.90
C ASN A 161 7.49 20.65 -21.63
N PHE A 162 7.19 19.36 -21.74
CA PHE A 162 6.88 18.51 -20.58
C PHE A 162 8.15 17.83 -20.08
N THR A 163 8.34 17.84 -18.76
CA THR A 163 9.47 17.18 -18.10
C THR A 163 9.27 15.67 -17.94
N THR A 164 8.02 15.20 -18.00
CA THR A 164 7.63 13.79 -17.85
C THR A 164 6.29 13.53 -18.56
N GLY A 165 6.03 12.26 -18.88
CA GLY A 165 4.72 11.79 -19.36
C GLY A 165 3.68 11.59 -18.27
N TYR A 166 4.05 11.74 -17.00
CA TYR A 166 3.14 11.63 -15.85
C TYR A 166 2.53 13.00 -15.52
N ILE A 167 1.21 13.11 -15.64
CA ILE A 167 0.47 14.34 -15.37
C ILE A 167 -0.55 14.09 -14.26
N PRO A 168 -0.54 14.85 -13.16
CA PRO A 168 -1.48 14.67 -12.07
C PRO A 168 -2.94 14.69 -12.53
N LEU A 169 -3.80 13.88 -11.91
CA LEU A 169 -5.18 13.72 -12.36
C LEU A 169 -5.94 15.05 -12.31
N GLY A 170 -6.51 15.44 -13.45
CA GLY A 170 -7.22 16.72 -13.60
C GLY A 170 -6.33 17.94 -13.86
N ALA A 171 -5.01 17.79 -13.81
CA ALA A 171 -4.05 18.83 -14.23
C ALA A 171 -3.76 18.76 -15.74
N THR A 172 -3.13 19.83 -16.25
CA THR A 172 -2.71 19.98 -17.64
C THR A 172 -1.19 20.10 -17.82
N ALA A 173 -0.43 20.18 -16.72
CA ALA A 173 1.03 20.17 -16.73
C ALA A 173 1.59 19.34 -15.55
N PRO A 174 2.81 18.79 -15.65
CA PRO A 174 3.39 17.92 -14.61
C PRO A 174 3.57 18.59 -13.23
N SER A 175 3.71 19.93 -13.21
CA SER A 175 3.96 20.70 -11.98
C SER A 175 2.70 21.20 -11.28
N GLU A 176 1.52 20.89 -11.80
CA GLU A 176 0.25 21.35 -11.25
C GLU A 176 -0.31 20.32 -10.26
N TYR A 177 -0.83 20.80 -9.13
CA TYR A 177 -1.45 19.95 -8.13
C TYR A 177 -2.68 19.21 -8.72
N PRO A 178 -2.91 17.92 -8.42
CA PRO A 178 -4.07 17.20 -8.93
C PRO A 178 -5.40 17.86 -8.52
N LEU A 179 -6.31 18.01 -9.49
CA LEU A 179 -7.66 18.53 -9.27
C LEU A 179 -8.70 17.42 -9.07
N ASN A 180 -8.35 16.18 -9.45
CA ASN A 180 -9.16 15.00 -9.23
C ASN A 180 -8.46 14.07 -8.24
N ILE A 181 -9.02 13.95 -7.03
CA ILE A 181 -8.47 13.12 -5.95
C ILE A 181 -9.33 11.88 -5.74
N TYR A 182 -8.69 10.72 -5.63
CA TYR A 182 -9.32 9.40 -5.45
C TYR A 182 -9.19 8.88 -4.01
N GLY A 183 -8.29 9.44 -3.21
CA GLY A 183 -8.15 9.16 -1.78
C GLY A 183 -7.02 8.17 -1.43
N THR A 184 -6.18 7.83 -2.41
CA THR A 184 -5.07 6.88 -2.25
C THR A 184 -3.75 7.44 -2.78
N GLU A 185 -3.73 8.72 -3.18
CA GLU A 185 -2.56 9.44 -3.68
C GLU A 185 -1.45 9.50 -2.63
N VAL A 186 -1.82 9.78 -1.38
CA VAL A 186 -0.87 9.96 -0.28
C VAL A 186 -1.50 9.58 1.05
N PHE A 187 -0.72 8.88 1.87
CA PHE A 187 -1.02 8.60 3.26
C PHE A 187 0.12 9.11 4.14
N GLU A 188 -0.21 9.70 5.30
CA GLU A 188 0.75 10.06 6.33
C GLU A 188 0.58 9.16 7.57
N VAL A 189 1.68 8.57 8.04
CA VAL A 189 1.73 7.80 9.29
C VAL A 189 2.25 8.66 10.44
N ASN A 190 2.17 8.12 11.66
CA ASN A 190 2.61 8.82 12.87
C ASN A 190 4.14 9.06 12.86
N GLN A 191 4.55 10.32 12.70
CA GLN A 191 5.96 10.68 12.59
C GLN A 191 6.73 10.44 13.90
N ASP A 192 6.08 10.60 15.06
CA ASP A 192 6.71 10.34 16.34
C ASP A 192 6.99 8.85 16.53
N LEU A 193 6.06 7.99 16.09
CA LEU A 193 6.28 6.54 16.04
C LEU A 193 7.37 6.16 15.03
N GLN A 194 7.39 6.78 13.84
CA GLN A 194 8.46 6.58 12.85
C GLN A 194 9.85 6.84 13.46
N LYS A 195 10.03 7.96 14.15
CA LYS A 195 11.30 8.32 14.80
C LYS A 195 11.67 7.34 15.92
N ILE A 196 10.69 6.90 16.72
CA ILE A 196 10.92 5.89 17.76
C ILE A 196 11.39 4.57 17.14
N ALA A 197 10.71 4.09 16.10
CA ALA A 197 11.07 2.86 15.40
C ALA A 197 12.48 2.96 14.76
N ALA A 198 12.78 4.06 14.08
CA ALA A 198 14.10 4.31 13.53
C ALA A 198 15.20 4.32 14.62
N ASN A 199 14.92 4.88 15.80
CA ASN A 199 15.86 4.86 16.92
C ASN A 199 16.10 3.46 17.50
N PHE A 200 15.09 2.58 17.51
CA PHE A 200 15.32 1.18 17.85
C PHE A 200 16.17 0.49 16.79
N ALA A 201 15.83 0.64 15.52
CA ALA A 201 16.55 0.05 14.40
C ALA A 201 18.04 0.46 14.34
N ARG A 202 18.38 1.69 14.78
CA ARG A 202 19.77 2.17 14.85
C ARG A 202 20.69 1.38 15.78
N LYS A 203 20.14 0.52 16.65
CA LYS A 203 20.93 -0.40 17.47
C LYS A 203 21.52 -1.55 16.67
N ALA A 204 20.96 -1.83 15.48
CA ALA A 204 21.39 -2.91 14.63
C ALA A 204 22.73 -2.62 13.97
N THR A 205 23.57 -3.65 13.87
CA THR A 205 24.70 -3.67 12.95
C THR A 205 24.19 -4.14 11.60
N LEU A 206 24.11 -3.24 10.63
CA LEU A 206 23.60 -3.57 9.29
C LEU A 206 24.64 -4.34 8.47
N ASN A 207 24.16 -5.34 7.74
CA ASN A 207 24.94 -6.11 6.78
C ASN A 207 25.16 -5.34 5.49
N ASP A 208 26.26 -5.70 4.84
CA ASP A 208 26.68 -5.21 3.54
C ASP A 208 27.34 -6.34 2.74
N SER A 209 27.64 -6.12 1.46
CA SER A 209 28.40 -7.07 0.64
C SER A 209 29.54 -6.39 -0.11
N ASP A 210 30.60 -7.13 -0.41
CA ASP A 210 31.72 -6.62 -1.23
C ASP A 210 31.24 -6.12 -2.60
N ALA A 211 30.25 -6.79 -3.18
CA ALA A 211 29.63 -6.39 -4.44
C ALA A 211 28.87 -5.05 -4.29
N ALA A 212 28.09 -4.85 -3.23
CA ALA A 212 27.39 -3.60 -2.96
C ALA A 212 28.35 -2.43 -2.66
N VAL A 213 29.42 -2.70 -1.90
CA VAL A 213 30.50 -1.74 -1.65
C VAL A 213 31.21 -1.34 -2.95
N ALA A 214 31.44 -2.29 -3.86
CA ALA A 214 32.04 -2.01 -5.15
C ALA A 214 31.07 -1.24 -6.07
N TYR A 215 29.80 -1.65 -6.11
CA TYR A 215 28.79 -1.08 -6.99
C TYR A 215 28.48 0.38 -6.64
N ARG A 216 28.30 0.70 -5.36
CA ARG A 216 27.95 2.08 -4.96
C ARG A 216 29.03 3.11 -5.28
N LYS A 217 30.29 2.70 -5.43
CA LYS A 217 31.38 3.59 -5.89
C LYS A 217 31.16 4.14 -7.29
N LEU A 218 30.37 3.46 -8.13
CA LEU A 218 30.01 3.95 -9.47
C LEU A 218 29.22 5.26 -9.42
N TYR A 219 28.53 5.53 -8.30
CA TYR A 219 27.76 6.76 -8.09
C TYR A 219 28.61 7.96 -7.65
N ALA A 220 29.89 7.76 -7.29
CA ALA A 220 30.74 8.81 -6.73
C ALA A 220 31.10 9.95 -7.72
N ASN A 221 30.89 9.74 -9.02
CA ASN A 221 31.19 10.73 -10.06
C ASN A 221 30.07 11.76 -10.28
N ASP A 222 28.96 11.65 -9.55
CA ASP A 222 27.88 12.65 -9.55
C ASP A 222 27.62 13.14 -8.13
N ALA A 223 27.78 14.44 -7.90
CA ALA A 223 27.68 15.03 -6.57
C ALA A 223 26.27 14.89 -5.96
N ILE A 224 25.23 14.78 -6.79
CA ILE A 224 23.86 14.58 -6.31
C ILE A 224 23.69 13.21 -5.63
N TYR A 225 24.53 12.22 -5.98
CA TYR A 225 24.50 10.87 -5.43
C TYR A 225 25.51 10.64 -4.31
N ALA A 226 25.96 11.70 -3.62
CA ALA A 226 26.91 11.59 -2.52
C ALA A 226 26.43 10.63 -1.40
N ALA A 227 25.12 10.61 -1.11
CA ALA A 227 24.53 9.69 -0.15
C ALA A 227 24.58 8.23 -0.62
N GLY A 228 24.20 7.98 -1.87
CA GLY A 228 24.27 6.67 -2.51
C GLY A 228 25.70 6.14 -2.62
N ALA A 229 26.68 7.01 -2.87
CA ALA A 229 28.10 6.66 -2.98
C ALA A 229 28.82 6.52 -1.62
N SER A 230 28.11 6.62 -0.50
CA SER A 230 28.70 6.67 0.84
C SER A 230 29.63 5.49 1.13
N SER A 231 30.88 5.79 1.49
CA SER A 231 31.85 4.80 1.96
C SER A 231 31.63 4.37 3.41
N ALA A 232 30.75 5.05 4.15
CA ALA A 232 30.41 4.67 5.52
C ALA A 232 29.51 3.42 5.58
N GLY A 233 28.95 3.00 4.44
CA GLY A 233 28.07 1.84 4.35
C GLY A 233 26.60 2.17 4.62
N PRO A 234 25.76 1.14 4.75
CA PRO A 234 24.33 1.29 5.01
C PRO A 234 24.04 1.90 6.39
N SER A 235 22.93 2.62 6.50
CA SER A 235 22.47 3.24 7.74
C SER A 235 20.95 3.23 7.86
N VAL A 236 20.41 3.71 8.97
CA VAL A 236 18.97 3.92 9.18
C VAL A 236 18.59 5.35 8.84
N VAL A 237 17.64 5.53 7.91
CA VAL A 237 17.26 6.82 7.34
C VAL A 237 15.74 7.05 7.48
N GLU A 238 15.32 8.15 8.09
CA GLU A 238 13.93 8.62 7.96
C GLU A 238 13.74 9.38 6.64
N CYS A 239 12.80 8.94 5.83
CA CYS A 239 12.45 9.53 4.54
C CYS A 239 11.04 9.04 4.14
N ASP A 240 10.70 8.96 2.86
CA ASP A 240 9.36 8.59 2.38
C ASP A 240 9.40 7.59 1.23
N VAL A 241 8.31 6.83 1.07
CA VAL A 241 8.20 5.75 0.09
C VAL A 241 7.29 6.13 -1.07
N ALA A 242 7.74 5.81 -2.28
CA ALA A 242 6.95 5.89 -3.50
C ALA A 242 6.37 4.52 -3.85
N THR A 243 5.04 4.42 -3.89
CA THR A 243 4.30 3.25 -4.35
C THR A 243 3.99 3.36 -5.84
N SER A 244 4.18 2.27 -6.58
CA SER A 244 3.78 2.13 -7.99
C SER A 244 3.54 0.66 -8.34
N ASP A 245 2.45 0.34 -9.03
CA ASP A 245 2.25 -1.00 -9.60
C ASP A 245 3.26 -1.35 -10.72
N VAL A 246 3.87 -0.34 -11.35
CA VAL A 246 4.95 -0.54 -12.31
C VAL A 246 6.29 -0.57 -11.59
N TYR A 247 7.06 -1.63 -11.78
CA TYR A 247 8.46 -1.68 -11.38
C TYR A 247 9.30 -0.87 -12.38
N TYR A 248 9.81 0.28 -11.96
CA TYR A 248 10.47 1.25 -12.84
C TYR A 248 11.96 1.38 -12.56
N SER A 249 12.70 1.86 -13.57
CA SER A 249 14.04 2.38 -13.37
C SER A 249 14.36 3.51 -14.33
N GLY A 250 15.15 4.47 -13.86
CA GLY A 250 15.72 5.52 -14.70
C GLY A 250 15.69 6.89 -14.05
N LYS A 251 16.72 7.70 -14.35
CA LYS A 251 16.89 9.04 -13.78
C LYS A 251 15.64 9.92 -13.94
N LEU A 252 15.07 9.98 -15.15
CA LEU A 252 13.93 10.86 -15.44
C LEU A 252 12.65 10.42 -14.71
N LEU A 253 12.42 9.13 -14.54
CA LEU A 253 11.28 8.63 -13.75
C LEU A 253 11.51 8.91 -12.26
N GLY A 254 12.72 8.66 -11.76
CA GLY A 254 13.09 9.00 -10.39
C GLY A 254 12.93 10.49 -10.07
N GLU A 255 13.30 11.38 -10.99
CA GLU A 255 13.08 12.83 -10.89
C GLU A 255 11.59 13.18 -10.95
N ALA A 256 10.83 12.60 -11.87
CA ALA A 256 9.39 12.84 -12.00
C ALA A 256 8.63 12.46 -10.73
N PHE A 257 8.94 11.30 -10.15
CA PHE A 257 8.30 10.80 -8.94
C PHE A 257 8.78 11.53 -7.67
N GLY A 258 10.04 11.97 -7.63
CA GLY A 258 10.52 12.89 -6.58
C GLY A 258 9.81 14.25 -6.64
N ASN A 259 9.63 14.81 -7.83
CA ASN A 259 8.88 16.06 -8.03
C ASN A 259 7.41 15.90 -7.65
N PHE A 260 6.76 14.81 -8.04
CA PHE A 260 5.37 14.54 -7.65
C PHE A 260 5.22 14.33 -6.14
N THR A 261 6.17 13.62 -5.50
CA THR A 261 6.20 13.46 -4.04
C THR A 261 6.30 14.80 -3.34
N THR A 262 7.23 15.67 -3.79
CA THR A 262 7.36 17.04 -3.28
C THR A 262 6.07 17.83 -3.48
N LEU A 263 5.48 17.76 -4.67
CA LEU A 263 4.24 18.46 -4.99
C LEU A 263 3.07 18.02 -4.10
N ILE A 264 2.78 16.72 -4.05
CA ILE A 264 1.59 16.19 -3.38
C ILE A 264 1.65 16.38 -1.86
N THR A 265 2.86 16.37 -1.27
CA THR A 265 3.11 16.54 0.17
C THR A 265 3.37 18.00 0.58
N ASN A 266 3.04 18.98 -0.27
CA ASN A 266 3.31 20.41 -0.03
C ASN A 266 4.77 20.71 0.33
N GLY A 267 5.70 19.99 -0.27
CA GLY A 267 7.15 20.17 -0.14
C GLY A 267 7.77 19.55 1.10
N THR A 268 7.01 18.79 1.89
CA THR A 268 7.52 18.21 3.15
C THR A 268 8.02 16.78 2.98
N GLY A 269 7.61 16.06 1.93
CA GLY A 269 8.04 14.70 1.65
C GLY A 269 9.41 14.60 0.99
N ASN A 270 10.14 13.53 1.28
CA ASN A 270 11.47 13.20 0.78
C ASN A 270 11.52 11.75 0.26
N TYR A 271 11.31 11.58 -1.04
CA TYR A 271 11.31 10.27 -1.71
C TYR A 271 12.69 9.59 -1.64
N CYS A 272 12.75 8.44 -0.96
CA CYS A 272 13.97 7.66 -0.83
C CYS A 272 13.84 6.19 -1.22
N SER A 273 12.66 5.58 -1.07
CA SER A 273 12.46 4.15 -1.31
C SER A 273 11.26 3.89 -2.21
N THR A 274 11.31 2.78 -2.95
CA THR A 274 10.26 2.35 -3.87
C THR A 274 9.57 1.09 -3.38
N ALA A 275 8.27 1.00 -3.62
CA ALA A 275 7.46 -0.15 -3.24
C ALA A 275 6.29 -0.33 -4.21
N GLN A 276 5.59 -1.45 -4.12
CA GLN A 276 4.32 -1.64 -4.82
C GLN A 276 3.14 -1.77 -3.85
N GLU A 277 3.33 -1.93 -2.54
CA GLU A 277 2.23 -2.37 -1.64
C GLU A 277 1.81 -1.35 -0.58
N ASP A 278 2.61 -0.31 -0.33
CA ASP A 278 2.43 0.54 0.85
C ASP A 278 1.12 1.32 0.82
N ASN A 279 0.81 2.01 -0.29
CA ASN A 279 -0.46 2.74 -0.41
C ASN A 279 -1.69 1.82 -0.34
N ALA A 280 -1.59 0.60 -0.87
CA ALA A 280 -2.69 -0.38 -0.82
C ALA A 280 -2.92 -0.91 0.60
N THR A 281 -1.82 -1.22 1.32
CA THR A 281 -1.85 -1.62 2.73
C THR A 281 -2.46 -0.53 3.59
N LEU A 282 -1.98 0.71 3.45
CA LEU A 282 -2.49 1.86 4.20
C LEU A 282 -3.93 2.19 3.83
N GLY A 283 -4.32 2.04 2.57
CA GLY A 283 -5.70 2.20 2.12
C GLY A 283 -6.67 1.20 2.75
N ALA A 284 -6.25 -0.02 3.03
CA ALA A 284 -7.05 -0.98 3.80
C ALA A 284 -7.10 -0.60 5.29
N LEU A 285 -5.95 -0.24 5.87
CA LEU A 285 -5.84 0.12 7.29
C LEU A 285 -6.58 1.41 7.66
N VAL A 286 -6.60 2.44 6.80
CA VAL A 286 -7.32 3.70 7.08
C VAL A 286 -8.83 3.44 7.14
N ARG A 287 -9.37 2.61 6.25
CA ARG A 287 -10.79 2.23 6.23
C ARG A 287 -11.15 1.40 7.45
N ALA A 288 -10.26 0.50 7.87
CA ALA A 288 -10.42 -0.26 9.11
C ALA A 288 -10.37 0.65 10.35
N ALA A 289 -9.51 1.67 10.36
CA ALA A 289 -9.39 2.65 11.44
C ALA A 289 -10.64 3.53 11.55
N ALA A 290 -11.26 3.93 10.43
CA ALA A 290 -12.54 4.64 10.42
C ALA A 290 -13.67 3.84 11.11
N GLU A 291 -13.58 2.51 11.07
CA GLU A 291 -14.49 1.59 11.76
C GLU A 291 -13.97 1.13 13.13
N LYS A 292 -12.86 1.70 13.63
CA LYS A 292 -12.24 1.39 14.93
C LYS A 292 -11.77 -0.06 15.07
N LEU A 293 -11.47 -0.73 13.95
CA LEU A 293 -10.94 -2.09 13.94
C LEU A 293 -9.42 -2.12 14.16
N VAL A 294 -8.73 -1.03 13.82
CA VAL A 294 -7.30 -0.80 14.03
C VAL A 294 -7.07 0.64 14.50
N ASP A 295 -5.87 0.95 14.98
CA ASP A 295 -5.43 2.32 15.26
C ASP A 295 -4.35 2.74 14.25
N PHE A 296 -4.69 3.67 13.36
CA PHE A 296 -3.79 4.15 12.31
C PHE A 296 -2.53 4.84 12.87
N LYS A 297 -2.54 5.28 14.14
CA LYS A 297 -1.37 5.83 14.84
C LYS A 297 -0.27 4.80 15.08
N ARG A 298 -0.58 3.51 14.93
CA ARG A 298 0.31 2.37 15.25
C ARG A 298 0.91 1.71 14.01
N ILE A 299 1.03 2.45 12.90
CA ILE A 299 1.59 1.91 11.66
C ILE A 299 3.02 2.42 11.46
N ILE A 300 3.91 1.49 11.13
CA ILE A 300 5.32 1.70 10.80
C ILE A 300 5.52 1.15 9.38
N VAL A 301 6.15 1.94 8.52
CA VAL A 301 6.52 1.52 7.17
C VAL A 301 8.03 1.49 7.09
N MET A 302 8.61 0.29 7.08
CA MET A 302 10.04 0.04 7.03
C MET A 302 10.41 -0.63 5.70
N ARG A 303 11.41 -0.08 5.02
CA ARG A 303 11.93 -0.64 3.75
C ARG A 303 13.44 -0.82 3.78
N THR A 304 13.98 -1.91 3.23
CA THR A 304 15.44 -2.13 3.10
C THR A 304 15.92 -2.15 1.65
N ALA A 305 17.04 -1.48 1.38
CA ALA A 305 17.43 -1.14 0.02
C ALA A 305 18.12 -2.31 -0.72
N SER A 306 17.40 -3.02 -1.61
CA SER A 306 17.90 -4.17 -2.38
C SER A 306 18.67 -3.81 -3.65
N ASP A 307 18.49 -2.59 -4.14
CA ASP A 307 19.02 -2.06 -5.39
C ASP A 307 18.81 -0.54 -5.44
N PHE A 308 19.52 0.17 -6.32
CA PHE A 308 19.24 1.57 -6.65
C PHE A 308 18.13 1.66 -7.69
N ASP A 309 17.21 2.62 -7.53
CA ASP A 309 16.06 2.84 -8.42
C ASP A 309 16.45 3.43 -9.80
N ARG A 310 17.65 4.01 -9.90
CA ARG A 310 18.16 4.69 -11.10
C ARG A 310 19.65 4.44 -11.28
N PRO A 311 20.15 4.42 -12.52
CA PRO A 311 21.57 4.16 -12.78
C PRO A 311 22.47 5.30 -12.29
N PHE A 312 23.73 4.94 -12.03
CA PHE A 312 24.84 5.89 -11.89
C PHE A 312 25.07 6.67 -13.20
N LEU A 313 25.83 7.77 -13.12
CA LEU A 313 26.15 8.61 -14.28
C LEU A 313 26.85 7.79 -15.38
N GLY A 314 26.23 7.73 -16.56
CA GLY A 314 26.71 6.96 -17.72
C GLY A 314 26.16 5.53 -17.81
N GLY A 315 25.48 5.03 -16.78
CA GLY A 315 24.74 3.76 -16.83
C GLY A 315 23.40 3.90 -17.56
N SER A 316 22.86 2.80 -18.08
CA SER A 316 21.51 2.77 -18.68
C SER A 316 20.46 2.29 -17.67
N ALA A 317 19.24 2.79 -17.80
CA ALA A 317 18.10 2.34 -16.99
C ALA A 317 17.81 0.84 -17.20
N THR A 318 17.98 0.34 -18.43
CA THR A 318 17.82 -1.08 -18.75
C THR A 318 18.82 -1.97 -18.02
N TYR A 319 20.09 -1.54 -17.93
CA TYR A 319 21.11 -2.26 -17.19
C TYR A 319 20.81 -2.24 -15.69
N ASN A 320 20.44 -1.06 -15.15
CA ASN A 320 20.11 -0.94 -13.73
C ASN A 320 19.00 -1.89 -13.29
N LEU A 321 17.95 -2.04 -14.12
CA LEU A 321 16.80 -2.89 -13.83
C LEU A 321 17.07 -4.37 -14.12
N PHE A 322 17.53 -4.73 -15.32
CA PHE A 322 17.67 -6.14 -15.72
C PHE A 322 18.90 -6.82 -15.09
N GLU A 323 19.90 -6.06 -14.68
CA GLU A 323 21.12 -6.56 -14.04
C GLU A 323 21.20 -6.11 -12.57
N SER A 324 20.05 -5.86 -11.91
CA SER A 324 19.99 -5.41 -10.51
C SER A 324 20.71 -6.36 -9.54
N SER A 325 20.79 -7.65 -9.86
CA SER A 325 21.55 -8.63 -9.08
C SER A 325 23.05 -8.32 -8.97
N VAL A 326 23.64 -7.65 -9.98
CA VAL A 326 25.06 -7.23 -9.98
C VAL A 326 25.35 -6.19 -8.90
N GLN A 327 24.33 -5.48 -8.42
CA GLN A 327 24.46 -4.53 -7.32
C GLN A 327 24.79 -5.24 -6.00
N GLY A 328 24.50 -6.54 -5.88
CA GLY A 328 24.89 -7.35 -4.72
C GLY A 328 24.20 -7.00 -3.40
N ALA A 329 23.10 -6.22 -3.44
CA ALA A 329 22.43 -5.70 -2.25
C ALA A 329 21.19 -6.49 -1.82
N PHE A 330 20.63 -7.36 -2.66
CA PHE A 330 19.42 -8.13 -2.34
C PHE A 330 19.55 -8.94 -1.04
N LEU A 331 20.56 -9.80 -0.91
CA LEU A 331 20.72 -10.64 0.29
C LEU A 331 21.03 -9.81 1.56
N PRO A 332 21.93 -8.82 1.54
CA PRO A 332 22.09 -7.90 2.67
C PRO A 332 20.81 -7.15 3.05
N ALA A 333 20.02 -6.69 2.07
CA ALA A 333 18.77 -5.99 2.33
C ALA A 333 17.75 -6.88 3.04
N VAL A 334 17.60 -8.14 2.59
CA VAL A 334 16.76 -9.13 3.26
C VAL A 334 17.25 -9.38 4.69
N ALA A 335 18.55 -9.58 4.90
CA ALA A 335 19.11 -9.74 6.25
C ALA A 335 18.86 -8.52 7.14
N ASN A 336 18.95 -7.32 6.58
CA ASN A 336 18.73 -6.07 7.30
C ASN A 336 17.27 -5.85 7.70
N LEU A 337 16.30 -6.51 7.06
CA LEU A 337 14.90 -6.52 7.53
C LEU A 337 14.80 -7.08 8.94
N TYR A 338 15.39 -8.25 9.15
CA TYR A 338 15.45 -8.88 10.46
C TYR A 338 16.32 -8.07 11.42
N LEU A 339 17.56 -7.74 11.04
CA LEU A 339 18.52 -7.10 11.95
C LEU A 339 18.00 -5.78 12.53
N ALA A 340 17.39 -4.93 11.69
CA ALA A 340 16.81 -3.66 12.13
C ALA A 340 15.40 -3.83 12.70
N GLY A 341 14.57 -4.63 12.03
CA GLY A 341 13.16 -4.78 12.41
C GLY A 341 12.97 -5.50 13.74
N VAL A 342 13.81 -6.49 14.07
CA VAL A 342 13.72 -7.19 15.37
C VAL A 342 13.95 -6.22 16.53
N GLN A 343 14.83 -5.24 16.38
CA GLN A 343 15.04 -4.19 17.38
C GLN A 343 13.78 -3.35 17.62
N VAL A 344 12.99 -3.11 16.57
CA VAL A 344 11.68 -2.43 16.68
C VAL A 344 10.68 -3.30 17.42
N VAL A 345 10.59 -4.59 17.07
CA VAL A 345 9.70 -5.55 17.74
C VAL A 345 10.01 -5.64 19.23
N GLU A 346 11.27 -5.90 19.59
CA GLU A 346 11.73 -5.97 20.98
C GLU A 346 11.45 -4.66 21.72
N GLY A 347 11.75 -3.51 21.09
CA GLY A 347 11.47 -2.20 21.67
C GLY A 347 9.98 -1.97 21.99
N ILE A 348 9.07 -2.44 21.13
CA ILE A 348 7.62 -2.37 21.36
C ILE A 348 7.19 -3.33 22.49
N LEU A 349 7.68 -4.56 22.49
CA LEU A 349 7.32 -5.58 23.47
C LEU A 349 7.82 -5.22 24.87
N ASP A 350 9.09 -4.82 25.00
CA ASP A 350 9.70 -4.39 26.26
C ASP A 350 9.04 -3.13 26.81
N GLY A 351 8.69 -2.19 25.91
CA GLY A 351 8.01 -0.94 26.25
C GLY A 351 6.49 -1.07 26.36
N TRP A 352 5.91 -2.28 26.28
CA TRP A 352 4.47 -2.45 26.08
C TRP A 352 3.65 -1.75 27.17
N ASN A 353 3.90 -2.08 28.43
CA ASN A 353 3.11 -1.54 29.54
C ASN A 353 3.40 -0.07 29.85
N SER A 354 4.59 0.44 29.49
CA SER A 354 4.98 1.82 29.79
C SER A 354 4.52 2.80 28.72
N THR A 355 4.50 2.39 27.45
CA THR A 355 4.26 3.27 26.30
C THR A 355 3.27 2.65 25.31
N PHE A 356 3.59 1.47 24.76
CA PHE A 356 2.97 1.04 23.52
C PHE A 356 1.53 0.54 23.66
N ALA A 357 1.14 0.00 24.81
CA ALA A 357 -0.25 -0.37 25.11
C ALA A 357 -1.20 0.84 24.98
N ASN A 358 -0.77 2.02 25.46
CA ASN A 358 -1.55 3.25 25.38
C ASN A 358 -1.50 3.91 24.00
N GLY A 359 -0.50 3.58 23.18
CA GLY A 359 -0.26 4.23 21.89
C GLY A 359 0.75 5.37 21.99
N VAL A 360 1.36 5.72 20.86
CA VAL A 360 2.19 6.91 20.71
C VAL A 360 1.32 8.02 20.13
N ASN A 361 1.28 9.18 20.79
CA ASN A 361 0.58 10.34 20.25
C ASN A 361 1.31 10.88 19.02
N ALA A 362 0.56 11.26 17.98
CA ALA A 362 1.09 11.91 16.80
C ALA A 362 1.05 13.44 16.97
N THR A 363 2.16 14.10 16.69
CA THR A 363 2.25 15.57 16.58
C THR A 363 1.91 16.08 15.18
N ASN A 364 1.94 15.20 14.17
CA ASN A 364 1.56 15.47 12.79
C ASN A 364 0.12 15.01 12.48
N TYR A 365 -0.38 15.38 11.30
CA TYR A 365 -1.57 14.75 10.73
C TYR A 365 -1.29 13.27 10.42
N ILE A 366 -2.32 12.43 10.44
CA ILE A 366 -2.25 11.01 10.05
C ILE A 366 -3.49 10.63 9.26
N GLY A 367 -3.31 9.79 8.24
CA GLY A 367 -4.42 9.31 7.41
C GLY A 367 -4.23 9.68 5.95
N ASP A 368 -5.35 9.75 5.22
CA ASP A 368 -5.38 10.03 3.78
C ASP A 368 -5.62 11.51 3.47
N ILE A 369 -5.54 11.87 2.20
CA ILE A 369 -5.81 13.22 1.70
C ILE A 369 -7.27 13.69 1.90
N PHE A 370 -8.19 12.78 2.24
CA PHE A 370 -9.59 13.12 2.49
C PHE A 370 -9.88 13.52 3.93
N GLY A 371 -8.93 13.34 4.86
CA GLY A 371 -9.23 13.54 6.27
C GLY A 371 -10.18 12.45 6.80
N THR A 372 -10.14 11.23 6.26
CA THR A 372 -11.09 10.15 6.61
C THR A 372 -11.15 9.87 8.11
N LEU A 373 -10.05 10.08 8.83
CA LEU A 373 -9.94 9.87 10.28
C LEU A 373 -10.23 11.15 11.11
N GLY A 374 -10.64 12.23 10.46
CA GLY A 374 -10.73 13.58 11.02
C GLY A 374 -9.39 14.31 11.02
N GLY A 375 -9.41 15.59 11.41
CA GLY A 375 -8.27 16.50 11.28
C GLY A 375 -8.19 17.16 9.91
N GLU A 376 -7.22 18.06 9.74
CA GLU A 376 -6.94 18.77 8.50
C GLU A 376 -5.58 18.28 7.97
N PRO A 377 -5.53 17.58 6.83
CA PRO A 377 -4.27 17.24 6.18
C PRO A 377 -3.45 18.50 5.89
N ASP A 378 -2.15 18.48 6.18
CA ASP A 378 -1.21 19.56 5.85
C ASP A 378 -0.66 19.45 4.41
N PHE A 379 -1.07 18.40 3.71
CA PHE A 379 -0.94 18.17 2.28
C PHE A 379 -2.32 18.14 1.60
N GLY A 380 -2.39 18.30 0.28
CA GLY A 380 -3.70 18.45 -0.40
C GLY A 380 -4.10 19.89 -0.64
N LEU A 381 -5.24 20.06 -1.33
CA LEU A 381 -5.88 21.37 -1.55
C LEU A 381 -6.72 21.82 -0.34
N GLY A 382 -6.61 21.15 0.81
CA GLY A 382 -7.45 21.37 2.00
C GLY A 382 -8.86 20.75 1.89
N ALA A 383 -9.56 20.65 3.02
CA ALA A 383 -10.87 19.99 3.13
C ALA A 383 -11.97 20.68 2.28
N GLU A 384 -11.91 22.01 2.14
CA GLU A 384 -12.92 22.80 1.40
C GLU A 384 -12.93 22.51 -0.10
N VAL A 385 -11.76 22.26 -0.72
CA VAL A 385 -11.67 21.94 -2.16
C VAL A 385 -12.04 20.48 -2.42
N SER A 386 -11.68 19.57 -1.50
CA SER A 386 -12.07 18.16 -1.58
C SER A 386 -13.59 17.96 -1.50
N GLY A 387 -14.29 18.71 -0.64
CA GLY A 387 -15.76 18.71 -0.57
C GLY A 387 -16.44 19.11 -1.87
N ASP A 388 -15.87 20.07 -2.60
CA ASP A 388 -16.34 20.50 -3.93
C ASP A 388 -16.11 19.42 -5.00
N ILE A 389 -15.06 18.61 -4.90
CA ILE A 389 -14.81 17.45 -5.78
C ILE A 389 -15.88 16.36 -5.56
N PHE A 390 -16.27 16.08 -4.32
CA PHE A 390 -17.37 15.15 -4.03
C PHE A 390 -18.71 15.67 -4.56
N SER A 391 -19.01 16.97 -4.41
CA SER A 391 -20.25 17.57 -4.91
C SER A 391 -20.37 17.54 -6.44
N LYS A 392 -19.23 17.65 -7.16
CA LYS A 392 -19.18 17.60 -8.63
C LYS A 392 -19.37 16.19 -9.19
N ARG A 393 -19.08 15.13 -8.42
CA ARG A 393 -19.34 13.74 -8.83
C ARG A 393 -20.83 13.37 -8.74
N ASP A 394 -21.62 14.10 -7.95
CA ASP A 394 -23.04 13.81 -7.73
C ASP A 394 -24.00 14.41 -8.77
N VAL A 395 -23.53 15.14 -9.79
CA VAL A 395 -24.44 15.84 -10.71
C VAL A 395 -24.14 15.64 -12.20
N LEU A 396 -24.81 14.65 -12.82
CA LEU A 396 -25.73 14.85 -13.96
C LEU A 396 -26.42 13.53 -14.40
N VAL A 397 -27.38 13.04 -13.60
CA VAL A 397 -28.51 12.26 -14.16
C VAL A 397 -29.77 13.11 -14.08
N LYS A 398 -29.84 14.16 -14.91
CA LYS A 398 -31.14 14.73 -15.28
C LYS A 398 -31.82 13.77 -16.24
N ARG A 399 -32.71 12.92 -15.73
CA ARG A 399 -33.75 12.26 -16.54
C ARG A 399 -34.53 13.35 -17.28
N ASN A 400 -34.22 13.49 -18.57
CA ASN A 400 -34.85 14.49 -19.43
C ASN A 400 -36.18 13.92 -19.96
N THR A 401 -37.26 14.04 -19.18
CA THR A 401 -38.63 13.89 -19.68
C THR A 401 -39.07 15.21 -20.29
N GLY A 402 -38.77 15.42 -21.57
CA GLY A 402 -39.23 16.60 -22.28
C GLY A 402 -38.68 16.65 -23.71
N GLY A 403 -39.50 16.21 -24.67
CA GLY A 403 -39.09 16.07 -26.05
C GLY A 403 -38.64 17.38 -26.72
N ARG A 404 -37.60 17.27 -27.55
CA ARG A 404 -37.34 18.20 -28.66
C ARG A 404 -36.66 17.45 -29.80
N LYS A 405 -37.13 17.77 -31.00
CA LYS A 405 -36.89 17.09 -32.30
C LYS A 405 -35.40 16.91 -32.61
N MET A 406 -35.07 15.73 -33.16
CA MET A 406 -33.78 15.48 -33.82
C MET A 406 -33.61 16.41 -35.02
N LEU A 407 -32.50 17.15 -35.04
CA LEU A 407 -31.89 17.68 -36.25
C LEU A 407 -30.55 16.95 -36.44
N PRO A 408 -30.20 16.48 -37.65
CA PRO A 408 -28.95 15.76 -37.86
C PRO A 408 -27.77 16.75 -37.84
N VAL A 409 -26.78 16.47 -37.00
CA VAL A 409 -25.47 17.15 -37.00
C VAL A 409 -24.57 16.44 -38.02
N PRO A 410 -23.91 17.15 -38.96
CA PRO A 410 -22.98 16.54 -39.90
C PRO A 410 -21.64 16.24 -39.22
N VAL A 411 -21.13 15.03 -39.40
CA VAL A 411 -19.78 14.60 -39.01
C VAL A 411 -18.77 15.20 -39.99
N PRO A 412 -17.70 15.89 -39.55
CA PRO A 412 -16.58 16.21 -40.42
C PRO A 412 -15.76 14.94 -40.65
N ARG A 413 -15.53 14.60 -41.92
CA ARG A 413 -14.50 13.62 -42.30
C ARG A 413 -13.14 14.27 -42.14
N VAL A 414 -12.25 13.62 -41.39
CA VAL A 414 -10.81 13.55 -41.68
C VAL A 414 -10.43 12.07 -41.63
#